data_AF-A0AAW2IMJ4-F1
#
_entry.id   AF-A0AAW2IMJ4-F1
#
_cell.length_a   1.000
_cell.length_b   1.000
_cell.length_c   1.000
_cell.angle_alpha   90.00
_cell.angle_beta   90.00
_cell.angle_gamma   90.00
#
_symmetry.space_group_name_H-M   'P 1'
#
loop_
_entity.id
_entity.type
_entity.pdbx_description
1 polymer ?
#
loop_
_entity_poly.entity_id
_entity_poly.type
_entity_poly.pdbx_seq_one_letter_code
_entity_poly.pdbx_strand_id
1 'polypeptide(L)'
;MTNSKSASVPLAAHFQLCKDQSPKTDSEKAKMEKIPYSNAIGSVMYLMVSTRPDIAYAVSCLSRFMSNPGTTHWEALKWLFRYLNGSNNSGIKFSKCSEGVKLIG
;
A
#
# COMPACT_ATOMS: atom_id res chain seq x y z
N MET A 1 -8.71 2.34 11.82
CA MET A 1 -9.15 1.73 10.53
C MET A 1 -9.87 0.41 10.79
N THR A 2 -10.95 0.39 11.59
CA THR A 2 -11.61 -0.87 12.00
C THR A 2 -12.79 -1.28 11.11
N ASN A 3 -13.13 -0.47 10.10
CA ASN A 3 -14.32 -0.68 9.26
C ASN A 3 -14.12 -0.24 7.79
N SER A 4 -12.96 -0.53 7.21
CA SER A 4 -12.67 -0.17 5.81
C SER A 4 -12.87 -1.37 4.89
N LYS A 5 -13.64 -1.19 3.80
CA LYS A 5 -13.83 -2.22 2.76
C LYS A 5 -12.47 -2.64 2.20
N SER A 6 -12.15 -3.93 2.31
CA SER A 6 -10.92 -4.53 1.77
C SER A 6 -10.81 -4.32 0.28
N ALA A 7 -9.61 -3.97 -0.20
CA ALA A 7 -9.32 -4.00 -1.63
C ALA A 7 -8.86 -5.41 -2.03
N SER A 8 -9.14 -5.82 -3.27
CA SER A 8 -8.72 -7.14 -3.80
C SER A 8 -7.33 -7.10 -4.45
N VAL A 9 -6.88 -5.92 -4.89
CA VAL A 9 -5.58 -5.72 -5.55
C VAL A 9 -4.80 -4.59 -4.87
N PRO A 10 -3.46 -4.69 -4.81
CA PRO A 10 -2.60 -3.71 -4.14
C PRO A 10 -2.62 -2.33 -4.81
N LEU A 11 -2.78 -2.28 -6.13
CA LEU A 11 -2.95 -1.05 -6.91
C LEU A 11 -4.06 -1.27 -7.95
N ALA A 12 -5.12 -0.46 -7.89
CA ALA A 12 -6.22 -0.56 -8.84
C ALA A 12 -5.89 0.16 -10.16
N ALA A 13 -6.37 -0.38 -11.29
CA ALA A 13 -6.09 0.14 -12.63
C ALA A 13 -6.56 1.58 -12.88
N HIS A 14 -7.51 2.08 -12.10
CA HIS A 14 -7.99 3.46 -12.20
C HIS A 14 -7.03 4.49 -11.60
N PHE A 15 -6.02 4.06 -10.84
CA PHE A 15 -4.95 4.95 -10.38
C PHE A 15 -3.92 5.15 -11.49
N GLN A 16 -4.09 6.22 -12.27
CA GLN A 16 -3.09 6.68 -13.22
C GLN A 16 -2.10 7.62 -12.52
N LEU A 17 -1.04 7.07 -11.91
CA LEU A 17 -0.05 7.88 -11.18
C LEU A 17 0.91 8.55 -12.18
N CYS A 18 0.87 9.87 -12.27
CA CYS A 18 1.77 10.64 -13.13
C CYS A 18 2.30 11.90 -12.44
N LYS A 19 3.41 12.46 -12.95
CA LYS A 19 4.03 13.66 -12.39
C LYS A 19 3.13 14.89 -12.49
N ASP A 20 2.18 14.92 -13.43
CA ASP A 20 1.26 16.05 -13.60
C ASP A 20 0.24 16.18 -12.45
N GLN A 21 0.09 15.13 -11.64
CA GLN A 21 -0.75 15.08 -10.43
C GLN A 21 -0.01 15.56 -9.18
N SER A 22 1.26 15.96 -9.30
CA SER A 22 1.95 16.65 -8.22
C SER A 22 1.31 18.02 -7.96
N PRO A 23 1.26 18.47 -6.71
CA PRO A 23 0.58 19.71 -6.34
C PRO A 23 1.25 20.91 -7.04
N LYS A 24 0.43 21.69 -7.75
CA LYS A 24 0.89 22.87 -8.52
C LYS A 24 0.66 24.16 -7.76
N THR A 25 -0.40 24.22 -6.94
CA THR A 25 -0.74 25.39 -6.14
C THR A 25 -0.16 25.29 -4.72
N ASP A 26 0.14 26.44 -4.11
CA ASP A 26 0.67 26.46 -2.74
C ASP A 26 -0.34 25.97 -1.70
N SER A 27 -1.64 26.13 -1.98
CA SER A 27 -2.72 25.57 -1.15
C SER A 27 -2.70 24.04 -1.13
N GLU A 28 -2.45 23.39 -2.27
CA GLU A 28 -2.34 21.92 -2.34
C GLU A 28 -1.05 21.42 -1.69
N LYS A 29 0.07 22.13 -1.87
CA LYS A 29 1.33 21.80 -1.18
C LYS A 29 1.18 21.86 0.33
N ALA A 30 0.57 22.92 0.86
CA ALA A 30 0.31 23.08 2.29
C ALA A 30 -0.62 21.99 2.87
N LYS A 31 -1.54 21.45 2.04
CA LYS A 31 -2.36 20.28 2.43
C LYS A 31 -1.54 19.01 2.47
N MET A 32 -0.70 18.78 1.46
CA MET A 32 0.14 17.57 1.34
C MET A 32 1.28 17.54 2.36
N GLU A 33 1.82 18.69 2.75
CA GLU A 33 2.89 18.80 3.76
C GLU A 33 2.47 18.27 5.14
N LYS A 34 1.17 18.39 5.47
CA LYS A 34 0.60 17.84 6.71
C LYS A 34 0.44 16.32 6.68
N ILE A 35 0.59 15.70 5.51
CA ILE A 35 0.37 14.25 5.33
C ILE A 35 1.72 13.54 5.46
N PRO A 36 1.86 12.55 6.36
CA PRO A 36 3.11 11.83 6.56
C PRO A 36 3.35 10.76 5.46
N TYR A 37 3.45 11.21 4.20
CA TYR A 37 3.57 10.34 3.03
C TYR A 37 4.83 9.44 3.09
N SER A 38 5.98 10.03 3.41
CA SER A 38 7.28 9.35 3.48
C SER A 38 7.28 8.24 4.55
N ASN A 39 6.75 8.54 5.73
CA ASN A 39 6.65 7.59 6.84
C ASN A 39 5.73 6.42 6.48
N ALA A 40 4.63 6.70 5.80
CA ALA A 40 3.70 5.68 5.33
C ALA A 40 4.34 4.77 4.28
N ILE A 41 5.05 5.32 3.28
CA ILE A 41 5.79 4.52 2.29
C ILE A 41 6.84 3.65 2.98
N GLY A 42 7.63 4.20 3.91
CA GLY A 42 8.65 3.45 4.65
C GLY A 42 8.05 2.25 5.40
N SER A 43 6.91 2.45 6.05
CA SER A 43 6.19 1.38 6.76
C SER A 43 5.74 0.26 5.82
N VAL A 44 5.22 0.62 4.64
CA VAL A 44 4.78 -0.37 3.65
C VAL A 44 5.98 -1.06 2.96
N MET A 45 7.07 -0.35 2.76
CA MET A 45 8.32 -0.91 2.24
C MET A 45 8.91 -1.96 3.19
N TYR A 46 8.80 -1.76 4.51
CA TYR A 46 9.18 -2.79 5.48
C TYR A 46 8.33 -4.07 5.35
N LEU A 47 7.01 -3.93 5.17
CA LEU A 47 6.12 -5.07 4.93
C LEU A 47 6.47 -5.80 3.64
N MET A 48 6.76 -5.04 2.57
CA MET A 48 7.19 -5.58 1.28
C MET A 48 8.41 -6.49 1.41
N VAL A 49 9.44 -6.04 2.15
CA VAL A 49 10.70 -6.79 2.34
C VAL A 49 10.50 -7.99 3.27
N SER A 50 9.67 -7.85 4.30
CA SER A 50 9.59 -8.85 5.38
C SER A 50 8.60 -9.98 5.10
N THR A 51 7.37 -9.65 4.73
CA THR A 51 6.24 -10.61 4.75
C THR A 51 5.35 -10.57 3.51
N ARG A 52 5.40 -9.49 2.71
CA ARG A 52 4.44 -9.23 1.63
C ARG A 52 5.13 -8.79 0.33
N PRO A 53 5.92 -9.65 -0.32
CA PRO A 53 6.58 -9.29 -1.58
C PRO A 53 5.60 -8.97 -2.72
N ASP A 54 4.35 -9.42 -2.63
CA ASP A 54 3.28 -9.17 -3.60
C ASP A 54 2.92 -7.69 -3.77
N ILE A 55 3.21 -6.82 -2.79
CA ILE A 55 2.95 -5.38 -2.90
C ILE A 55 4.10 -4.61 -3.55
N ALA A 56 5.20 -5.27 -3.91
CA ALA A 56 6.42 -4.61 -4.36
C ALA A 56 6.22 -3.69 -5.56
N TYR A 57 5.37 -4.11 -6.51
CA TYR A 57 5.02 -3.28 -7.66
C TYR A 57 4.34 -1.97 -7.25
N ALA A 58 3.35 -2.04 -6.37
CA ALA A 58 2.61 -0.87 -5.90
C ALA A 58 3.52 0.10 -5.12
N VAL A 59 4.37 -0.43 -4.24
CA VAL A 59 5.35 0.37 -3.49
C VAL A 59 6.35 1.06 -4.42
N SER A 60 6.84 0.33 -5.42
CA SER A 60 7.77 0.88 -6.43
C SER A 60 7.15 2.06 -7.17
N CYS A 61 5.90 1.94 -7.62
CA CYS A 61 5.18 3.04 -8.28
C CYS A 61 5.01 4.27 -7.37
N LEU A 62 4.59 4.07 -6.12
CA LEU A 62 4.32 5.16 -5.18
C LEU A 62 5.60 5.84 -4.68
N SER A 63 6.67 5.09 -4.48
CA SER A 63 7.96 5.62 -4.00
C SER A 63 8.55 6.70 -4.94
N ARG A 64 8.25 6.63 -6.24
CA ARG A 64 8.71 7.61 -7.25
C ARG A 64 8.24 9.04 -6.99
N PHE A 65 7.16 9.21 -6.23
CA PHE A 65 6.54 10.51 -5.95
C PHE A 65 6.83 11.01 -4.53
N MET A 66 7.76 10.38 -3.79
CA MET A 66 8.07 10.74 -2.41
C MET A 66 8.55 12.19 -2.25
N SER A 67 9.26 12.74 -3.25
CA SER A 67 9.76 14.12 -3.21
C SER A 67 8.68 15.19 -3.38
N ASN A 68 7.58 14.89 -4.07
CA ASN A 68 6.47 15.82 -4.28
C ASN A 68 5.14 15.08 -4.44
N PRO A 69 4.60 14.53 -3.34
CA PRO A 69 3.40 13.73 -3.39
C PRO A 69 2.18 14.61 -3.65
N GLY A 70 1.23 14.06 -4.39
CA GLY A 70 -0.07 14.67 -4.69
C GLY A 70 -1.20 13.95 -3.97
N THR A 71 -2.40 14.53 -4.01
CA THR A 71 -3.58 13.95 -3.35
C THR A 71 -3.92 12.57 -3.92
N THR A 72 -3.84 12.40 -5.24
CA THR A 72 -4.03 11.10 -5.91
C THR A 72 -3.00 10.06 -5.46
N HIS A 73 -1.74 10.46 -5.27
CA HIS A 73 -0.69 9.59 -4.75
C HIS A 73 -0.99 9.11 -3.33
N TRP A 74 -1.54 9.99 -2.48
CA TRP A 74 -1.98 9.64 -1.13
C TRP A 74 -3.20 8.70 -1.14
N GLU A 75 -4.15 8.91 -2.05
CA GLU A 75 -5.31 8.04 -2.21
C GLU A 75 -4.93 6.62 -2.65
N ALA A 76 -4.00 6.50 -3.58
CA ALA A 76 -3.45 5.22 -3.98
C ALA A 76 -2.72 4.51 -2.82
N LEU A 77 -2.00 5.26 -1.97
CA LEU A 77 -1.38 4.69 -0.78
C LEU A 77 -2.42 4.24 0.26
N LYS A 78 -3.49 5.01 0.48
CA LYS A 78 -4.64 4.56 1.30
C LYS A 78 -5.30 3.30 0.74
N TRP A 79 -5.39 3.17 -0.58
CA TRP A 79 -5.88 1.95 -1.23
C TRP A 79 -5.00 0.75 -0.91
N LEU A 80 -3.68 0.91 -0.97
CA LEU A 80 -2.74 -0.14 -0.61
C LEU A 80 -2.89 -0.56 0.87
N PHE A 81 -3.10 0.38 1.78
CA PHE A 81 -3.43 0.04 3.18
C PHE A 81 -4.75 -0.72 3.32
N ARG A 82 -5.76 -0.42 2.49
CA ARG A 82 -7.03 -1.19 2.47
C ARG A 82 -6.83 -2.61 1.98
N TYR A 83 -5.95 -2.82 1.00
CA TYR A 83 -5.56 -4.15 0.54
C TYR A 83 -4.89 -4.93 1.67
N LEU A 84 -3.89 -4.32 2.33
CA LEU A 84 -3.18 -4.93 3.46
C LEU A 84 -4.11 -5.32 4.60
N ASN A 85 -5.04 -4.44 4.98
CA ASN A 85 -6.02 -4.71 6.04
C ASN A 85 -6.94 -5.89 5.70
N GLY A 86 -7.31 -6.06 4.43
CA GLY A 86 -8.15 -7.18 3.98
C GLY A 86 -7.46 -8.55 4.06
N SER A 87 -6.13 -8.54 3.93
CA SER A 87 -5.29 -9.74 3.96
C SER A 87 -4.67 -10.05 5.33
N ASN A 88 -5.07 -9.33 6.39
CA ASN A 88 -4.46 -9.49 7.72
C ASN A 88 -4.70 -10.87 8.37
N ASN A 89 -5.66 -11.64 7.84
CA ASN A 89 -5.99 -12.98 8.31
C ASN A 89 -5.43 -14.12 7.42
N SER A 90 -4.62 -13.78 6.41
CA SER A 90 -4.02 -14.73 5.48
C SER A 90 -2.54 -14.88 5.79
N GLY A 91 -2.11 -16.07 6.22
CA GLY A 91 -0.72 -16.33 6.61
C GLY A 91 -0.35 -17.80 6.48
N ILE A 92 0.95 -18.09 6.40
CA ILE A 92 1.46 -19.46 6.34
C ILE A 92 1.55 -20.00 7.76
N LYS A 93 0.72 -21.00 8.08
CA LYS A 93 0.77 -21.69 9.38
C LYS A 93 1.60 -22.97 9.23
N PHE A 94 2.82 -22.96 9.75
CA PHE A 94 3.64 -24.17 9.87
C PHE A 94 3.16 -24.98 11.08
N SER A 95 2.39 -26.03 10.83
CA SER A 95 2.02 -27.04 11.83
C SER A 95 2.80 -28.33 11.57
N LYS A 96 3.24 -29.01 12.64
CA LYS A 96 3.86 -30.34 12.55
C LYS A 96 2.79 -31.34 12.07
N CYS A 97 2.83 -31.70 10.80
CA CYS A 97 2.06 -32.82 10.27
C CYS A 97 2.71 -34.13 10.72
N SER A 98 2.00 -34.95 11.50
CA SER A 98 2.25 -36.40 11.52
C SER A 98 1.66 -37.09 10.29
N GLU A 99 0.73 -36.44 9.59
CA GLU A 99 0.15 -36.89 8.33
C GLU A 99 0.02 -35.69 7.38
N GLY A 100 0.69 -35.76 6.23
CA GLY A 100 0.50 -34.98 4.99
C GLY A 100 0.10 -33.49 5.09
N VAL A 101 0.94 -32.59 4.57
CA VAL A 101 0.65 -31.15 4.45
C VAL A 101 -0.63 -30.93 3.63
N LYS A 102 -1.70 -30.44 4.26
CA LYS A 102 -2.90 -29.96 3.56
C LYS A 102 -2.83 -28.46 3.32
N LEU A 103 -2.89 -28.07 2.06
CA LEU A 103 -3.07 -26.68 1.65
C LEU A 103 -4.54 -26.30 1.84
N ILE A 104 -4.82 -25.27 2.63
CA ILE A 104 -6.15 -24.68 2.78
C ILE A 104 -6.18 -23.45 1.87
N GLY A 105 -7.05 -23.50 0.85
CA GLY A 105 -7.36 -22.39 -0.05
C GLY A 105 -8.50 -21.53 0.47
#